data_AF-A0A3Q1FDT0-F1
#
_entry.id   AF-A0A3Q1FDT0-F1
#
_cell.length_a   1.000
_cell.length_b   1.000
_cell.length_c   1.000
_cell.angle_alpha   90.00
_cell.angle_beta   90.00
_cell.angle_gamma   90.00
#
_symmetry.space_group_name_H-M   'P 1'
#
loop_
_entity.id
_entity.type
_entity.pdbx_description
1 polymer ?
#
loop_
_entity_poly.entity_id
_entity_poly.type
_entity_poly.pdbx_seq_one_letter_code
_entity_poly.pdbx_strand_id
1 'polypeptide(L)'
;MAVHVPFRLLLMHRLVTVCPSSQRQAKYRDMLFKVSRSGNEVRTFSTACVKCNNNEADSSESSQPRTELTSRRALLSRSRRPLSPLERISSLLPQDALSPEVMQLREQQPDEDTNIQLSVMHSTQEESGHKVSVNEVNPETFCAEDAEAEANTPSLHHDERQAWPTLPGESLLSFGELLMAEYRKKRRVEFRKMFQLQTGVRLQSSWGTIPHEDMAGQPAGRFLKTSRGVPIFIRRASLEDYVLYMKRGPAIAYPKDATTMLMMMDVTEGDCVLESGSGSGAMSLFLSRAVGSKGSVLSVEVREDHHTRAVSNYKRWRASWSVRRGEEWPDNVQFHNADLCTASSLLAGRGFHAVALDLINPHLALPAVIPHLHPGAVCAVYLANITQVIDLLEGLRCSSLPLLCERIIEVPVREWLVAPALKKDGRYCTRSTPILDGELRQDDASDEPDREEDPDPGFGTVPYIARPHPEQMSHTGQTSIHF
;
A
#
# COMPACT_ATOMS: atom_id res chain seq x y z
N MET A 1 -27.39 -15.03 -30.89
CA MET A 1 -28.17 -14.64 -29.69
C MET A 1 -27.22 -14.22 -28.61
N ALA A 2 -27.18 -12.93 -28.25
CA ALA A 2 -26.45 -12.48 -27.08
C ALA A 2 -27.24 -12.85 -25.82
N VAL A 3 -26.58 -13.40 -24.80
CA VAL A 3 -27.22 -13.61 -23.49
C VAL A 3 -27.28 -12.26 -22.79
N HIS A 4 -28.42 -11.59 -22.90
CA HIS A 4 -28.67 -10.30 -22.27
C HIS A 4 -28.82 -10.47 -20.75
N VAL A 5 -27.71 -10.66 -20.04
CA VAL A 5 -27.71 -10.90 -18.59
C VAL A 5 -28.32 -9.67 -17.88
N PRO A 6 -29.47 -9.80 -17.20
CA PRO A 6 -30.05 -8.67 -16.48
C PRO A 6 -29.16 -8.31 -15.28
N PHE A 7 -29.29 -7.09 -14.76
CA PHE A 7 -28.50 -6.60 -13.61
C PHE A 7 -28.82 -7.29 -12.25
N ARG A 8 -29.47 -8.45 -12.30
CA ARG A 8 -29.80 -9.33 -11.17
C ARG A 8 -28.85 -10.53 -11.21
N LEU A 9 -28.18 -10.80 -10.08
CA LEU A 9 -27.57 -12.09 -9.71
C LEU A 9 -26.21 -12.46 -10.35
N LEU A 10 -25.40 -11.49 -10.79
CA LEU A 10 -24.00 -11.75 -11.17
C LEU A 10 -23.08 -11.96 -9.95
N LEU A 11 -22.64 -13.21 -9.76
CA LEU A 11 -21.45 -13.62 -9.00
C LEU A 11 -20.18 -13.25 -9.80
N MET A 12 -19.18 -12.64 -9.16
CA MET A 12 -17.98 -12.13 -9.83
C MET A 12 -16.68 -12.64 -9.20
N HIS A 13 -15.92 -13.40 -9.97
CA HIS A 13 -14.58 -13.86 -9.59
C HIS A 13 -13.52 -12.77 -9.84
N ARG A 14 -12.43 -12.76 -9.04
CA ARG A 14 -11.27 -11.91 -9.32
C ARG A 14 -10.32 -12.62 -10.28
N LEU A 15 -10.16 -12.07 -11.49
CA LEU A 15 -8.98 -12.34 -12.31
C LEU A 15 -7.84 -11.41 -11.87
N VAL A 16 -6.65 -11.97 -11.69
CA VAL A 16 -5.39 -11.25 -11.46
C VAL A 16 -4.37 -11.80 -12.44
N THR A 17 -3.60 -10.93 -13.08
CA THR A 17 -2.56 -11.33 -14.04
C THR A 17 -1.23 -10.68 -13.68
N VAL A 18 -0.15 -11.45 -13.78
CA VAL A 18 1.23 -10.99 -13.62
C VAL A 18 1.89 -11.05 -15.00
N CYS A 19 2.40 -9.91 -15.47
CA CYS A 19 3.10 -9.82 -16.75
C CYS A 19 4.60 -9.59 -16.49
N PRO A 20 5.47 -10.59 -16.67
CA PRO A 20 6.91 -10.41 -16.50
C PRO A 20 7.46 -9.55 -17.64
N SER A 21 8.00 -8.38 -17.31
CA SER A 21 8.69 -7.54 -18.29
C SER A 21 10.02 -8.18 -18.66
N SER A 22 10.06 -8.89 -19.78
CA SER A 22 11.31 -9.41 -20.34
C SER A 22 12.24 -8.26 -20.74
N GLN A 23 13.19 -7.93 -19.87
CA GLN A 23 14.42 -7.30 -20.30
C GLN A 23 15.14 -8.30 -21.20
N ARG A 24 15.12 -8.04 -22.52
CA ARG A 24 15.88 -8.83 -23.47
C ARG A 24 17.36 -8.71 -23.12
N GLN A 25 18.00 -9.82 -22.75
CA GLN A 25 19.46 -9.90 -22.67
C GLN A 25 20.05 -9.41 -24.01
N ALA A 26 20.97 -8.45 -23.95
CA ALA A 26 21.71 -8.02 -25.11
C ALA A 26 22.57 -9.19 -25.61
N LYS A 27 22.25 -9.71 -26.79
CA LYS A 27 22.95 -10.86 -27.37
C LYS A 27 24.37 -10.45 -27.76
N TYR A 28 25.38 -11.03 -27.10
CA TYR A 28 26.76 -10.93 -27.56
C TYR A 28 26.93 -11.65 -28.90
N ARG A 29 27.35 -10.88 -29.90
CA ARG A 29 27.78 -11.23 -31.26
C ARG A 29 28.65 -10.05 -31.74
N ASP A 30 29.74 -10.22 -32.49
CA ASP A 30 30.31 -11.42 -33.13
C ASP A 30 31.84 -11.55 -32.88
N MET A 31 32.56 -12.25 -33.77
CA MET A 31 33.83 -12.94 -33.49
C MET A 31 35.13 -12.16 -33.79
N LEU A 32 36.22 -12.73 -33.26
CA LEU A 32 37.62 -12.52 -33.67
C LEU A 32 37.84 -12.47 -35.20
N PHE A 33 38.65 -11.52 -35.70
CA PHE A 33 40.09 -11.75 -35.91
C PHE A 33 40.88 -10.62 -36.60
N LYS A 34 42.19 -10.59 -36.29
CA LYS A 34 43.36 -10.09 -37.07
C LYS A 34 43.58 -8.58 -37.23
N VAL A 35 44.87 -8.24 -37.24
CA VAL A 35 45.46 -6.90 -37.23
C VAL A 35 46.23 -6.67 -38.52
N SER A 36 46.13 -5.47 -39.09
CA SER A 36 47.11 -4.90 -40.04
C SER A 36 47.25 -3.39 -39.83
N ARG A 37 48.47 -2.87 -39.90
CA ARG A 37 48.81 -1.48 -39.55
C ARG A 37 48.41 -0.46 -40.63
N SER A 38 47.64 0.56 -40.24
CA SER A 38 47.74 1.98 -40.63
C SER A 38 46.61 2.75 -39.90
N GLY A 39 46.77 3.91 -39.29
CA GLY A 39 47.95 4.77 -39.18
C GLY A 39 47.53 6.24 -39.15
N ASN A 40 47.21 6.79 -37.97
CA ASN A 40 47.24 8.24 -37.65
C ASN A 40 46.98 8.46 -36.14
N GLU A 41 47.18 9.69 -35.66
CA GLU A 41 47.69 9.97 -34.32
C GLU A 41 46.69 9.91 -33.14
N VAL A 42 47.23 9.58 -31.97
CA VAL A 42 46.60 9.72 -30.65
C VAL A 42 46.98 11.08 -30.05
N ARG A 43 46.03 11.77 -29.41
CA ARG A 43 46.32 12.84 -28.44
C ARG A 43 45.66 12.55 -27.09
N THR A 44 46.38 11.81 -26.25
CA THR A 44 46.27 11.89 -24.80
C THR A 44 46.77 13.24 -24.31
N PHE A 45 46.24 13.78 -23.21
CA PHE A 45 47.06 14.49 -22.22
C PHE A 45 46.46 14.41 -20.82
N SER A 46 47.34 14.43 -19.81
CA SER A 46 47.04 14.53 -18.38
C SER A 46 48.24 15.16 -17.66
N THR A 47 48.04 15.57 -16.40
CA THR A 47 49.04 16.05 -15.42
C THR A 47 49.88 17.30 -15.75
N ALA A 48 49.72 18.37 -14.94
CA ALA A 48 50.84 18.86 -14.10
C ALA A 48 51.21 20.37 -14.19
N CYS A 49 51.62 20.94 -13.03
CA CYS A 49 52.33 22.23 -12.78
C CYS A 49 51.60 23.58 -12.96
N VAL A 50 51.72 24.63 -12.12
CA VAL A 50 52.11 24.92 -10.71
C VAL A 50 52.58 26.39 -10.64
N LYS A 51 52.12 27.17 -9.64
CA LYS A 51 52.96 28.07 -8.80
C LYS A 51 52.17 28.70 -7.64
N CYS A 52 52.89 29.14 -6.61
CA CYS A 52 52.37 29.47 -5.28
C CYS A 52 52.58 30.95 -4.91
N ASN A 53 51.91 31.40 -3.84
CA ASN A 53 52.60 32.16 -2.77
C ASN A 53 51.83 32.03 -1.43
N ASN A 54 52.48 32.43 -0.33
CA ASN A 54 52.13 32.04 1.04
C ASN A 54 51.32 33.10 1.82
N ASN A 55 50.75 32.67 2.97
CA ASN A 55 50.69 33.32 4.30
C ASN A 55 49.38 32.95 5.02
N GLU A 56 49.24 32.90 6.36
CA GLU A 56 50.14 32.58 7.50
C GLU A 56 49.26 32.51 8.79
N ALA A 57 49.70 31.83 9.87
CA ALA A 57 49.10 31.84 11.23
C ALA A 57 47.65 31.25 11.39
N ASP A 58 47.36 30.38 12.37
CA ASP A 58 46.92 30.63 13.79
C ASP A 58 45.48 31.18 13.95
N SER A 59 44.69 30.89 15.00
CA SER A 59 44.75 29.86 16.07
C SER A 59 43.38 29.71 16.78
N SER A 60 43.21 28.62 17.55
CA SER A 60 42.43 28.49 18.81
C SER A 60 41.10 29.26 19.07
N GLU A 61 40.07 28.47 19.41
CA GLU A 61 39.17 28.65 20.57
C GLU A 61 38.05 29.75 20.65
N SER A 62 36.81 29.23 20.69
CA SER A 62 35.82 29.47 21.78
C SER A 62 34.82 30.66 21.74
N SER A 63 33.91 30.62 22.73
CA SER A 63 32.96 31.66 23.16
C SER A 63 31.72 31.96 22.29
N GLN A 64 30.65 31.19 22.55
CA GLN A 64 29.32 31.76 22.80
C GLN A 64 29.39 32.78 23.97
N PRO A 65 28.55 33.83 24.05
CA PRO A 65 27.11 33.63 24.23
C PRO A 65 26.13 34.67 23.63
N ARG A 66 24.85 34.32 23.82
CA ARG A 66 23.63 35.15 23.90
C ARG A 66 23.91 36.56 24.47
N THR A 67 23.12 37.60 24.17
CA THR A 67 21.65 37.64 24.37
C THR A 67 21.07 38.91 23.74
N GLU A 68 19.87 38.87 23.14
CA GLU A 68 18.71 39.70 23.55
C GLU A 68 17.44 39.42 22.74
N LEU A 69 16.29 39.76 23.32
CA LEU A 69 14.97 39.69 22.69
C LEU A 69 14.61 41.06 22.14
N THR A 70 13.93 41.13 21.00
CA THR A 70 12.79 42.05 20.89
C THR A 70 11.74 41.60 19.88
N SER A 71 10.53 42.08 20.15
CA SER A 71 9.28 41.91 19.42
C SER A 71 9.37 41.98 17.88
N ARG A 72 8.67 41.05 17.23
CA ARG A 72 7.39 41.35 16.54
C ARG A 72 6.62 40.08 16.20
N ARG A 73 5.31 40.11 16.47
CA ARG A 73 4.31 39.10 16.06
C ARG A 73 3.43 39.73 14.98
N ALA A 74 2.85 38.90 14.12
CA ALA A 74 1.97 39.26 12.99
C ALA A 74 2.68 39.91 11.78
N LEU A 75 2.00 39.79 10.61
CA LEU A 75 2.53 39.85 9.23
C LEU A 75 3.40 38.62 8.90
N LEU A 76 3.17 37.83 7.83
CA LEU A 76 2.28 38.02 6.67
C LEU A 76 1.42 36.78 6.38
N SER A 77 0.09 36.95 6.33
CA SER A 77 -0.80 36.05 5.60
C SER A 77 -0.94 36.53 4.14
N ARG A 78 0.11 36.34 3.33
CA ARG A 78 0.08 36.61 1.87
C ARG A 78 0.35 35.30 1.11
N SER A 79 -0.58 34.91 0.25
CA SER A 79 -0.49 33.69 -0.58
C SER A 79 0.62 33.84 -1.63
N ARG A 80 1.84 33.37 -1.31
CA ARG A 80 2.92 33.25 -2.29
C ARG A 80 2.81 31.91 -3.00
N ARG A 81 3.03 31.92 -4.32
CA ARG A 81 3.19 30.70 -5.14
C ARG A 81 4.26 29.79 -4.51
N PRO A 82 4.03 28.47 -4.38
CA PRO A 82 5.03 27.57 -3.80
C PRO A 82 6.28 27.53 -4.69
N LEU A 83 7.43 27.82 -4.10
CA LEU A 83 8.74 27.79 -4.77
C LEU A 83 9.07 26.38 -5.29
N SER A 84 9.66 26.32 -6.48
CA SER A 84 10.21 25.09 -7.06
C SER A 84 11.31 24.49 -6.17
N PRO A 85 11.69 23.22 -6.39
CA PRO A 85 12.79 22.59 -5.64
C PRO A 85 14.11 23.37 -5.74
N LEU A 86 14.43 23.91 -6.93
CA LEU A 86 15.65 24.68 -7.17
C LEU A 86 15.63 26.05 -6.46
N GLU A 87 14.51 26.79 -6.51
CA GLU A 87 14.36 28.06 -5.78
C GLU A 87 14.47 27.84 -4.26
N ARG A 88 13.93 26.72 -3.74
CA ARG A 88 14.10 26.34 -2.33
C ARG A 88 15.55 26.05 -1.97
N ILE A 89 16.29 25.29 -2.78
CA ILE A 89 17.72 25.03 -2.54
C ILE A 89 18.53 26.33 -2.62
N SER A 90 18.28 27.18 -3.62
CA SER A 90 18.90 28.51 -3.73
C SER A 90 18.62 29.40 -2.50
N SER A 91 17.43 29.33 -1.92
CA SER A 91 17.06 30.10 -0.71
C SER A 91 17.76 29.63 0.58
N LEU A 92 18.43 28.47 0.56
CA LEU A 92 19.14 27.89 1.70
C LEU A 92 20.67 28.05 1.61
N LEU A 93 21.20 28.59 0.50
CA LEU A 93 22.62 28.85 0.33
C LEU A 93 23.00 30.26 0.84
N PRO A 94 24.17 30.43 1.49
CA PRO A 94 24.75 31.76 1.77
C PRO A 94 24.88 32.59 0.49
N GLN A 95 24.82 33.91 0.60
CA GLN A 95 24.96 34.80 -0.57
C GLN A 95 26.32 34.63 -1.25
N ASP A 96 27.37 34.40 -0.45
CA ASP A 96 28.76 34.17 -0.87
C ASP A 96 28.97 32.86 -1.65
N ALA A 97 27.95 31.99 -1.70
CA ALA A 97 27.95 30.71 -2.41
C ALA A 97 27.08 30.73 -3.70
N LEU A 98 26.57 31.90 -4.11
CA LEU A 98 25.76 32.06 -5.33
C LEU A 98 26.57 32.71 -6.45
N SER A 99 26.36 32.27 -7.70
CA SER A 99 26.99 32.90 -8.86
C SER A 99 26.32 34.24 -9.20
N PRO A 100 27.03 35.19 -9.85
CA PRO A 100 26.50 36.54 -10.10
C PRO A 100 25.24 36.55 -10.99
N GLU A 101 25.07 35.56 -11.88
CA GLU A 101 23.85 35.41 -12.69
C GLU A 101 22.62 35.08 -11.81
N VAL A 102 22.81 34.31 -10.73
CA VAL A 102 21.74 33.94 -9.79
C VAL A 102 21.37 35.11 -8.88
N MET A 103 22.30 36.04 -8.61
CA MET A 103 22.00 37.27 -7.89
C MET A 103 21.14 38.23 -8.72
N GLN A 104 21.50 38.48 -9.98
CA GLN A 104 20.70 39.34 -10.88
C GLN A 104 19.25 38.85 -11.03
N LEU A 105 19.02 37.53 -11.05
CA LEU A 105 17.67 36.96 -11.11
C LEU A 105 16.83 37.17 -9.83
N ARG A 106 17.44 37.51 -8.68
CA ARG A 106 16.69 37.94 -7.47
C ARG A 106 16.26 39.39 -7.52
N GLU A 107 17.00 40.24 -8.24
CA GLU A 107 16.75 41.69 -8.33
C GLU A 107 15.68 42.05 -9.38
N GLN A 108 15.32 41.12 -10.27
CA GLN A 108 14.44 41.34 -11.41
C GLN A 108 12.94 41.05 -11.17
N GLN A 109 12.46 41.02 -9.92
CA GLN A 109 11.02 40.96 -9.62
C GLN A 109 10.49 42.34 -9.17
N PRO A 110 9.71 43.05 -10.02
CA PRO A 110 9.15 44.35 -9.66
C PRO A 110 7.89 44.23 -8.78
N ASP A 111 7.67 45.23 -7.92
CA ASP A 111 6.43 45.41 -7.18
C ASP A 111 5.31 45.97 -8.09
N GLU A 112 4.11 45.39 -8.02
CA GLU A 112 2.86 46.02 -8.50
C GLU A 112 1.98 46.40 -7.29
N ASP A 113 2.09 47.65 -6.85
CA ASP A 113 1.15 48.29 -5.92
C ASP A 113 0.11 49.10 -6.72
N THR A 114 -1.19 48.84 -6.50
CA THR A 114 -2.26 49.71 -6.99
C THR A 114 -3.42 49.79 -5.99
N ASN A 115 -3.76 51.00 -5.56
CA ASN A 115 -4.81 51.26 -4.57
C ASN A 115 -6.22 51.08 -5.14
N ILE A 116 -7.08 50.34 -4.41
CA ILE A 116 -8.53 50.61 -4.34
C ILE A 116 -8.96 50.51 -2.87
N GLN A 117 -9.63 51.54 -2.36
CA GLN A 117 -10.18 51.59 -1.01
C GLN A 117 -11.54 50.88 -0.93
N LEU A 118 -11.88 50.33 0.24
CA LEU A 118 -13.22 50.52 0.85
C LEU A 118 -13.23 50.11 2.34
N SER A 119 -14.25 50.56 3.06
CA SER A 119 -14.27 50.69 4.52
C SER A 119 -14.74 49.45 5.29
N VAL A 120 -14.21 49.27 6.49
CA VAL A 120 -14.81 48.46 7.57
C VAL A 120 -15.24 49.40 8.69
N MET A 121 -16.46 49.22 9.22
CA MET A 121 -16.86 49.78 10.53
C MET A 121 -16.94 48.68 11.58
N HIS A 122 -16.59 49.06 12.81
CA HIS A 122 -16.65 48.22 14.01
C HIS A 122 -17.99 48.43 14.75
N SER A 123 -18.49 47.37 15.39
CA SER A 123 -19.24 47.46 16.64
C SER A 123 -19.10 46.16 17.45
N THR A 124 -19.35 46.22 18.75
CA THR A 124 -19.09 45.17 19.75
C THR A 124 -20.22 45.11 20.78
N GLN A 125 -20.16 44.11 21.67
CA GLN A 125 -21.02 43.91 22.86
C GLN A 125 -22.46 43.42 22.55
N GLU A 126 -23.17 42.73 23.44
CA GLU A 126 -22.84 42.35 24.83
C GLU A 126 -23.36 40.95 25.27
N GLU A 127 -23.23 40.64 26.56
CA GLU A 127 -23.48 39.33 27.17
C GLU A 127 -24.95 39.07 27.55
N SER A 128 -25.29 37.80 27.75
CA SER A 128 -25.74 37.30 29.07
C SER A 128 -25.96 35.78 29.01
N GLY A 129 -26.00 35.12 30.18
CA GLY A 129 -26.26 33.69 30.28
C GLY A 129 -26.85 33.31 31.65
N HIS A 130 -27.33 32.08 31.78
CA HIS A 130 -27.71 31.46 33.05
C HIS A 130 -27.53 29.93 33.00
N LYS A 131 -27.48 29.30 34.19
CA LYS A 131 -27.12 27.90 34.41
C LYS A 131 -27.74 27.42 35.72
N VAL A 132 -28.36 26.24 35.76
CA VAL A 132 -28.58 25.38 36.95
C VAL A 132 -29.14 24.01 36.50
N SER A 133 -29.25 23.06 37.42
CA SER A 133 -29.20 21.60 37.16
C SER A 133 -30.32 20.79 37.83
N VAL A 134 -30.66 19.65 37.20
CA VAL A 134 -30.95 18.33 37.83
C VAL A 134 -32.08 18.24 38.88
N ASN A 135 -33.04 17.35 38.61
CA ASN A 135 -33.34 16.25 39.54
C ASN A 135 -34.03 15.06 38.84
N GLU A 136 -34.05 13.92 39.53
CA GLU A 136 -34.48 12.60 39.04
C GLU A 136 -35.99 12.36 39.21
N VAL A 137 -36.51 11.28 38.59
CA VAL A 137 -37.14 10.13 39.30
C VAL A 137 -37.59 9.08 38.26
N ASN A 138 -37.38 7.80 38.58
CA ASN A 138 -37.94 6.63 37.90
C ASN A 138 -38.70 5.81 38.96
N PRO A 139 -39.76 5.06 38.62
CA PRO A 139 -39.67 3.62 38.87
C PRO A 139 -40.43 2.70 37.89
N GLU A 140 -40.12 1.41 37.98
CA GLU A 140 -40.77 0.25 37.33
C GLU A 140 -41.89 -0.33 38.24
N THR A 141 -42.69 -1.34 37.89
CA THR A 141 -42.71 -2.33 36.76
C THR A 141 -44.18 -2.45 36.23
N PHE A 142 -44.85 -3.52 35.78
CA PHE A 142 -44.59 -4.98 35.62
C PHE A 142 -45.35 -5.52 34.37
N CYS A 143 -46.00 -6.69 34.44
CA CYS A 143 -46.63 -7.39 33.29
C CYS A 143 -48.04 -7.92 33.62
N ALA A 144 -48.85 -8.18 32.59
CA ALA A 144 -49.97 -9.13 32.58
C ALA A 144 -50.25 -9.57 31.12
N GLU A 145 -50.85 -10.75 30.93
CA GLU A 145 -51.14 -11.39 29.64
C GLU A 145 -52.67 -11.40 29.36
N ASP A 146 -53.10 -11.49 28.08
CA ASP A 146 -53.92 -12.61 27.56
C ASP A 146 -54.71 -12.36 26.25
N ALA A 147 -54.95 -13.47 25.53
CA ALA A 147 -56.08 -13.83 24.65
C ALA A 147 -56.49 -13.01 23.38
N GLU A 148 -56.22 -13.65 22.22
CA GLU A 148 -57.13 -13.95 21.08
C GLU A 148 -58.08 -12.91 20.44
N ALA A 149 -57.90 -12.71 19.12
CA ALA A 149 -58.97 -12.79 18.10
C ALA A 149 -58.38 -12.96 16.68
N GLU A 150 -59.00 -13.77 15.81
CA GLU A 150 -58.56 -13.95 14.41
C GLU A 150 -59.09 -12.87 13.45
N ALA A 151 -58.30 -12.52 12.42
CA ALA A 151 -58.80 -11.94 11.17
C ALA A 151 -57.88 -12.29 9.98
N ASN A 152 -58.34 -13.17 9.08
CA ASN A 152 -57.54 -13.63 7.94
C ASN A 152 -57.41 -12.58 6.81
N THR A 153 -56.18 -12.30 6.37
CA THR A 153 -55.91 -11.80 5.00
C THR A 153 -54.60 -12.40 4.47
N PRO A 154 -54.61 -13.16 3.34
CA PRO A 154 -53.40 -13.80 2.83
C PRO A 154 -52.53 -12.80 2.04
N SER A 155 -51.43 -12.34 2.63
CA SER A 155 -50.41 -11.57 1.92
C SER A 155 -49.46 -12.50 1.14
N LEU A 156 -49.32 -12.27 -0.17
CA LEU A 156 -48.47 -13.07 -1.06
C LEU A 156 -46.99 -12.75 -0.88
N HIS A 157 -46.42 -13.16 0.25
CA HIS A 157 -44.97 -13.16 0.50
C HIS A 157 -44.40 -14.59 0.44
N HIS A 158 -44.30 -15.13 -0.78
CA HIS A 158 -43.27 -16.13 -1.05
C HIS A 158 -41.91 -15.44 -1.02
N ASP A 159 -41.26 -15.43 0.15
CA ASP A 159 -39.82 -15.14 0.28
C ASP A 159 -39.04 -16.33 -0.30
N GLU A 160 -39.07 -16.48 -1.63
CA GLU A 160 -38.17 -17.38 -2.35
C GLU A 160 -36.74 -16.87 -2.21
N ARG A 161 -36.12 -17.22 -1.07
CA ARG A 161 -34.67 -17.17 -0.87
C ARG A 161 -34.05 -18.17 -1.83
N GLN A 162 -33.80 -17.73 -3.06
CA GLN A 162 -33.18 -18.53 -4.11
C GLN A 162 -31.95 -19.24 -3.54
N ALA A 163 -32.05 -20.57 -3.44
CA ALA A 163 -31.01 -21.40 -2.89
C ALA A 163 -29.82 -21.39 -3.85
N TRP A 164 -28.80 -20.60 -3.52
CA TRP A 164 -27.57 -20.52 -4.30
C TRP A 164 -26.91 -21.91 -4.29
N PRO A 165 -26.62 -22.51 -5.46
CA PRO A 165 -25.80 -23.72 -5.52
C PRO A 165 -24.36 -23.34 -5.18
N THR A 166 -24.06 -23.25 -3.89
CA THR A 166 -22.71 -23.05 -3.36
C THR A 166 -21.83 -24.22 -3.77
N LEU A 167 -20.66 -23.93 -4.33
CA LEU A 167 -19.68 -24.96 -4.63
C LEU A 167 -19.19 -25.64 -3.34
N PRO A 168 -18.66 -26.88 -3.39
CA PRO A 168 -18.13 -27.55 -2.21
C PRO A 168 -17.10 -26.68 -1.45
N GLY A 169 -17.39 -26.38 -0.18
CA GLY A 169 -16.57 -25.50 0.65
C GLY A 169 -16.83 -23.99 0.51
N GLU A 170 -17.86 -23.58 -0.25
CA GLU A 170 -18.37 -22.20 -0.22
C GLU A 170 -19.41 -22.00 0.89
N SER A 171 -19.15 -21.01 1.74
CA SER A 171 -20.08 -20.51 2.75
C SER A 171 -20.74 -19.21 2.28
N LEU A 172 -21.98 -18.97 2.70
CA LEU A 172 -22.62 -17.65 2.61
C LEU A 172 -21.94 -16.68 3.60
N LEU A 173 -22.09 -15.37 3.37
CA LEU A 173 -21.52 -14.33 4.22
C LEU A 173 -22.16 -14.34 5.62
N SER A 174 -21.34 -14.50 6.66
CA SER A 174 -21.77 -14.61 8.05
C SER A 174 -21.33 -13.41 8.91
N PHE A 175 -22.13 -13.05 9.91
CA PHE A 175 -21.75 -12.03 10.89
C PHE A 175 -20.45 -12.43 11.62
N GLY A 176 -19.55 -11.47 11.82
CA GLY A 176 -18.19 -11.69 12.32
C GLY A 176 -17.12 -11.65 11.22
N GLU A 177 -17.45 -11.92 9.96
CA GLU A 177 -16.48 -11.90 8.85
C GLU A 177 -15.93 -10.50 8.52
N LEU A 178 -14.67 -10.44 8.07
CA LEU A 178 -14.03 -9.25 7.53
C LEU A 178 -14.22 -9.16 6.01
N LEU A 179 -14.90 -8.10 5.59
CA LEU A 179 -15.29 -7.85 4.22
C LEU A 179 -14.59 -6.62 3.66
N MET A 180 -14.38 -6.64 2.35
CA MET A 180 -13.94 -5.52 1.54
C MET A 180 -15.11 -5.03 0.69
N ALA A 181 -15.47 -3.76 0.91
CA ALA A 181 -16.31 -3.00 0.02
C ALA A 181 -15.45 -2.22 -0.97
N GLU A 182 -15.83 -2.21 -2.25
CA GLU A 182 -15.08 -1.55 -3.32
C GLU A 182 -16.02 -0.98 -4.39
N TYR A 183 -15.78 0.25 -4.83
CA TYR A 183 -16.50 0.89 -5.94
C TYR A 183 -15.50 1.48 -6.92
N ARG A 184 -15.66 1.12 -8.21
CA ARG A 184 -14.84 1.65 -9.32
C ARG A 184 -15.69 2.48 -10.27
N LYS A 185 -15.13 3.58 -10.74
CA LYS A 185 -15.71 4.46 -11.77
C LYS A 185 -14.66 4.74 -12.83
N LYS A 186 -15.01 4.57 -14.12
CA LYS A 186 -14.06 4.69 -15.25
C LYS A 186 -12.71 3.96 -15.01
N ARG A 187 -12.79 2.74 -14.45
CA ARG A 187 -11.68 1.85 -14.01
C ARG A 187 -10.81 2.32 -12.83
N ARG A 188 -10.95 3.56 -12.31
CA ARG A 188 -10.31 3.99 -11.04
C ARG A 188 -11.09 3.49 -9.82
N VAL A 189 -10.44 3.38 -8.67
CA VAL A 189 -11.07 3.05 -7.38
C VAL A 189 -11.51 4.35 -6.68
N GLU A 190 -12.81 4.58 -6.58
CA GLU A 190 -13.39 5.77 -5.94
C GLU A 190 -13.65 5.57 -4.44
N PHE A 191 -13.78 4.31 -4.01
CA PHE A 191 -14.00 3.94 -2.61
C PHE A 191 -13.54 2.49 -2.41
N ARG A 192 -12.76 2.23 -1.37
CA ARG A 192 -12.36 0.90 -0.92
C ARG A 192 -12.22 0.91 0.60
N LYS A 193 -12.89 -0.01 1.29
CA LYS A 193 -13.00 -0.03 2.76
C LYS A 193 -13.08 -1.46 3.29
N MET A 194 -12.20 -1.80 4.22
CA MET A 194 -12.36 -2.99 5.05
C MET A 194 -13.33 -2.70 6.20
N PHE A 195 -14.22 -3.64 6.50
CA PHE A 195 -15.13 -3.59 7.64
C PHE A 195 -15.39 -5.00 8.16
N GLN A 196 -16.02 -5.10 9.33
CA GLN A 196 -16.52 -6.37 9.84
C GLN A 196 -18.05 -6.41 9.68
N LEU A 197 -18.59 -7.53 9.22
CA LEU A 197 -20.03 -7.73 9.14
C LEU A 197 -20.59 -7.91 10.55
N GLN A 198 -21.56 -7.08 10.94
CA GLN A 198 -22.08 -6.98 12.31
C GLN A 198 -23.57 -6.60 12.28
N THR A 199 -24.38 -7.25 13.10
CA THR A 199 -25.84 -7.02 13.20
C THR A 199 -26.17 -5.60 13.66
N GLY A 200 -27.19 -4.98 13.07
CA GLY A 200 -27.66 -3.62 13.36
C GLY A 200 -26.79 -2.50 12.78
N VAL A 201 -25.68 -2.84 12.11
CA VAL A 201 -24.69 -1.88 11.61
C VAL A 201 -24.84 -1.69 10.10
N ARG A 202 -24.47 -0.50 9.59
CA ARG A 202 -24.56 -0.15 8.17
C ARG A 202 -23.20 0.28 7.62
N LEU A 203 -22.83 -0.23 6.45
CA LEU A 203 -21.69 0.24 5.69
C LEU A 203 -21.97 1.66 5.18
N GLN A 204 -21.31 2.64 5.79
CA GLN A 204 -21.36 4.04 5.35
C GLN A 204 -20.28 4.35 4.30
N SER A 205 -20.69 5.07 3.24
CA SER A 205 -19.85 5.66 2.19
C SER A 205 -20.45 6.99 1.68
N SER A 206 -19.65 7.81 0.98
CA SER A 206 -20.14 9.00 0.27
C SER A 206 -21.16 8.67 -0.84
N TRP A 207 -21.11 7.45 -1.36
CA TRP A 207 -22.00 6.92 -2.39
C TRP A 207 -23.32 6.35 -1.82
N GLY A 208 -23.55 6.50 -0.50
CA GLY A 208 -24.74 6.02 0.22
C GLY A 208 -24.42 4.90 1.21
N THR A 209 -25.46 4.30 1.77
CA THR A 209 -25.37 3.26 2.82
C THR A 209 -25.85 1.90 2.33
N ILE A 210 -25.29 0.82 2.87
CA ILE A 210 -25.81 -0.56 2.72
C ILE A 210 -25.93 -1.17 4.13
N PRO A 211 -27.11 -1.65 4.58
CA PRO A 211 -27.23 -2.46 5.79
C PRO A 211 -26.34 -3.69 5.77
N HIS A 212 -25.88 -4.18 6.92
CA HIS A 212 -25.15 -5.45 6.97
C HIS A 212 -26.09 -6.65 6.82
N GLU A 213 -27.36 -6.47 7.18
CA GLU A 213 -28.45 -7.44 7.02
C GLU A 213 -28.62 -7.84 5.55
N ASP A 214 -28.55 -6.87 4.63
CA ASP A 214 -28.60 -7.05 3.17
C ASP A 214 -27.41 -7.85 2.61
N MET A 215 -26.33 -8.00 3.40
CA MET A 215 -25.13 -8.76 3.02
C MET A 215 -25.08 -10.16 3.67
N ALA A 216 -25.67 -10.30 4.86
CA ALA A 216 -25.70 -11.57 5.57
C ALA A 216 -26.52 -12.61 4.80
N GLY A 217 -26.05 -13.85 4.75
CA GLY A 217 -26.67 -14.91 3.96
C GLY A 217 -26.53 -14.74 2.43
N GLN A 218 -25.83 -13.71 1.94
CA GLN A 218 -25.51 -13.60 0.51
C GLN A 218 -24.20 -14.31 0.16
N PRO A 219 -24.01 -14.77 -1.08
CA PRO A 219 -22.69 -15.17 -1.57
C PRO A 219 -21.69 -14.00 -1.60
N ALA A 220 -20.42 -14.29 -1.33
CA ALA A 220 -19.34 -13.32 -1.48
C ALA A 220 -19.04 -13.01 -2.96
N GLY A 221 -18.58 -11.80 -3.28
CA GLY A 221 -18.26 -11.42 -4.66
C GLY A 221 -19.49 -10.96 -5.45
N ARG A 222 -20.38 -10.20 -4.80
CA ARG A 222 -21.60 -9.63 -5.41
C ARG A 222 -21.57 -8.11 -5.39
N PHE A 223 -22.28 -7.48 -6.32
CA PHE A 223 -22.62 -6.06 -6.23
C PHE A 223 -23.92 -5.87 -5.44
N LEU A 224 -23.88 -5.02 -4.41
CA LEU A 224 -25.06 -4.57 -3.66
C LEU A 224 -25.26 -3.08 -3.90
N LYS A 225 -26.51 -2.63 -4.02
CA LYS A 225 -26.84 -1.21 -4.26
C LYS A 225 -26.88 -0.45 -2.93
N THR A 226 -26.31 0.75 -2.90
CA THR A 226 -26.54 1.70 -1.80
C THR A 226 -27.97 2.24 -1.80
N SER A 227 -28.35 2.90 -0.71
CA SER A 227 -29.51 3.79 -0.62
C SER A 227 -29.57 4.93 -1.66
N ARG A 228 -28.51 5.12 -2.47
CA ARG A 228 -28.47 6.03 -3.63
C ARG A 228 -28.43 5.29 -4.98
N GLY A 229 -28.70 3.98 -4.98
CA GLY A 229 -28.70 3.11 -6.16
C GLY A 229 -27.32 2.71 -6.70
N VAL A 230 -26.23 3.20 -6.09
CA VAL A 230 -24.85 2.97 -6.58
C VAL A 230 -24.41 1.53 -6.25
N PRO A 231 -23.95 0.72 -7.23
CA PRO A 231 -23.49 -0.64 -6.97
C PRO A 231 -22.07 -0.64 -6.36
N ILE A 232 -21.94 -1.19 -5.15
CA ILE A 232 -20.67 -1.44 -4.47
C ILE A 232 -20.39 -2.95 -4.50
N PHE A 233 -19.17 -3.33 -4.87
CA PHE A 233 -18.70 -4.71 -4.85
C PHE A 233 -18.36 -5.13 -3.43
N ILE A 234 -19.01 -6.18 -2.92
CA ILE A 234 -18.78 -6.76 -1.59
C ILE A 234 -18.14 -8.14 -1.75
N ARG A 235 -16.99 -8.33 -1.11
CA ARG A 235 -16.26 -9.61 -1.08
C ARG A 235 -15.57 -9.82 0.26
N ARG A 236 -15.12 -11.04 0.52
CA ARG A 236 -14.25 -11.36 1.66
C ARG A 236 -12.88 -10.66 1.51
N ALA A 237 -12.27 -10.25 2.62
CA ALA A 237 -10.90 -9.77 2.63
C ALA A 237 -9.91 -10.90 2.30
N SER A 238 -8.86 -10.60 1.53
CA SER A 238 -7.64 -11.41 1.52
C SER A 238 -6.75 -11.01 2.71
N LEU A 239 -5.69 -11.78 2.99
CA LEU A 239 -4.68 -11.33 3.97
C LEU A 239 -3.92 -10.09 3.48
N GLU A 240 -3.71 -9.95 2.17
CA GLU A 240 -3.17 -8.76 1.54
C GLU A 240 -4.06 -7.53 1.82
N ASP A 241 -5.38 -7.62 1.63
CA ASP A 241 -6.30 -6.55 2.06
C ASP A 241 -6.21 -6.31 3.57
N TYR A 242 -6.20 -7.37 4.38
CA TYR A 242 -6.19 -7.25 5.84
C TYR A 242 -4.96 -6.49 6.33
N VAL A 243 -3.76 -6.88 5.89
CA VAL A 243 -2.49 -6.24 6.28
C VAL A 243 -2.43 -4.77 5.85
N LEU A 244 -3.03 -4.42 4.70
CA LEU A 244 -3.10 -3.03 4.22
C LEU A 244 -4.13 -2.16 4.96
N TYR A 245 -5.25 -2.75 5.44
CA TYR A 245 -6.38 -2.02 6.03
C TYR A 245 -6.61 -2.25 7.53
N MET A 246 -5.81 -3.09 8.20
CA MET A 246 -5.86 -3.27 9.65
C MET A 246 -5.41 -2.01 10.41
N LYS A 247 -5.68 -1.96 11.72
CA LYS A 247 -5.09 -0.92 12.57
C LYS A 247 -3.57 -1.14 12.59
N ARG A 248 -2.79 -0.09 12.44
CA ARG A 248 -1.31 -0.15 12.48
C ARG A 248 -0.78 0.71 13.64
N GLY A 249 0.38 0.35 14.16
CA GLY A 249 1.20 1.20 15.02
C GLY A 249 2.33 1.80 14.20
N PRO A 250 3.41 1.04 13.97
CA PRO A 250 4.48 1.40 13.04
C PRO A 250 4.05 1.23 11.57
N ALA A 251 4.99 1.50 10.66
CA ALA A 251 4.96 0.99 9.30
C ALA A 251 4.93 -0.56 9.26
N ILE A 252 4.84 -1.12 8.07
CA ILE A 252 4.79 -2.58 7.84
C ILE A 252 5.68 -2.93 6.65
N ALA A 253 6.29 -4.11 6.66
CA ALA A 253 6.65 -4.80 5.43
C ALA A 253 5.37 -4.96 4.57
N TYR A 254 5.36 -4.41 3.36
CA TYR A 254 4.19 -4.48 2.48
C TYR A 254 4.08 -5.88 1.87
N PRO A 255 2.88 -6.32 1.40
CA PRO A 255 2.70 -7.68 0.89
C PRO A 255 3.72 -8.13 -0.17
N LYS A 256 4.17 -7.24 -1.08
CA LYS A 256 5.21 -7.55 -2.08
C LYS A 256 6.55 -7.94 -1.45
N ASP A 257 6.89 -7.25 -0.36
CA ASP A 257 8.17 -7.39 0.35
C ASP A 257 8.11 -8.61 1.26
N ALA A 258 7.00 -8.77 2.00
CA ALA A 258 6.75 -9.94 2.85
C ALA A 258 6.71 -11.26 2.05
N THR A 259 6.08 -11.30 0.86
CA THR A 259 6.12 -12.50 0.01
C THR A 259 7.51 -12.78 -0.58
N THR A 260 8.32 -11.74 -0.78
CA THR A 260 9.70 -11.92 -1.26
C THR A 260 10.60 -12.45 -0.15
N MET A 261 10.48 -11.94 1.08
CA MET A 261 11.19 -12.48 2.24
C MET A 261 10.81 -13.93 2.50
N LEU A 262 9.51 -14.28 2.49
CA LEU A 262 9.05 -15.67 2.58
C LEU A 262 9.71 -16.60 1.54
N MET A 263 9.77 -16.16 0.28
CA MET A 263 10.40 -16.90 -0.82
C MET A 263 11.93 -17.01 -0.66
N MET A 264 12.57 -15.98 -0.10
CA MET A 264 14.01 -15.99 0.19
C MET A 264 14.36 -16.88 1.39
N MET A 265 13.46 -16.98 2.36
CA MET A 265 13.59 -17.80 3.58
C MET A 265 13.20 -19.28 3.39
N ASP A 266 12.65 -19.64 2.23
CA ASP A 266 12.11 -20.97 1.88
C ASP A 266 11.17 -21.58 2.95
N VAL A 267 10.27 -20.76 3.53
CA VAL A 267 9.41 -21.18 4.65
C VAL A 267 8.26 -22.09 4.18
N THR A 268 8.12 -23.25 4.83
CA THR A 268 7.20 -24.33 4.51
C THR A 268 6.39 -24.85 5.72
N GLU A 269 5.36 -25.67 5.46
CA GLU A 269 4.47 -26.26 6.47
C GLU A 269 5.25 -27.20 7.40
N GLY A 270 5.41 -26.81 8.67
CA GLY A 270 6.18 -27.52 9.67
C GLY A 270 7.34 -26.71 10.28
N ASP A 271 7.78 -25.64 9.62
CA ASP A 271 8.95 -24.88 10.05
C ASP A 271 8.75 -24.12 11.36
N CYS A 272 9.81 -24.04 12.18
CA CYS A 272 9.90 -23.13 13.32
C CYS A 272 10.66 -21.87 12.90
N VAL A 273 9.99 -20.72 12.85
CA VAL A 273 10.55 -19.44 12.38
C VAL A 273 10.63 -18.43 13.53
N LEU A 274 11.72 -17.65 13.57
CA LEU A 274 11.83 -16.48 14.45
C LEU A 274 11.48 -15.21 13.66
N GLU A 275 10.63 -14.37 14.24
CA GLU A 275 10.35 -13.00 13.80
C GLU A 275 10.77 -12.04 14.91
N SER A 276 11.38 -10.91 14.56
CA SER A 276 11.49 -9.79 15.50
C SER A 276 11.23 -8.45 14.83
N GLY A 277 10.51 -7.58 15.56
CA GLY A 277 9.85 -6.41 14.99
C GLY A 277 8.38 -6.68 14.62
N SER A 278 7.63 -7.40 15.47
CA SER A 278 6.23 -7.78 15.21
C SER A 278 5.36 -6.58 14.77
N GLY A 279 5.58 -5.39 15.35
CA GLY A 279 5.08 -4.11 14.88
C GLY A 279 3.55 -3.97 14.83
N SER A 280 2.94 -4.42 13.73
CA SER A 280 1.48 -4.48 13.56
C SER A 280 0.94 -5.89 13.29
N GLY A 281 1.76 -6.93 13.38
CA GLY A 281 1.41 -8.33 13.07
C GLY A 281 1.37 -8.66 11.58
N ALA A 282 2.00 -7.83 10.74
CA ALA A 282 1.91 -7.93 9.28
C ALA A 282 2.67 -9.14 8.73
N MET A 283 3.98 -9.19 8.98
CA MET A 283 4.85 -10.30 8.61
C MET A 283 4.44 -11.56 9.39
N SER A 284 4.14 -11.44 10.69
CA SER A 284 3.63 -12.52 11.55
C SER A 284 2.48 -13.31 10.92
N LEU A 285 1.51 -12.65 10.29
CA LEU A 285 0.39 -13.30 9.62
C LEU A 285 0.76 -13.98 8.29
N PHE A 286 1.81 -13.51 7.60
CA PHE A 286 2.36 -14.16 6.41
C PHE A 286 3.18 -15.40 6.80
N LEU A 287 4.06 -15.29 7.80
CA LEU A 287 4.80 -16.41 8.39
C LEU A 287 3.84 -17.48 8.94
N SER A 288 2.83 -17.06 9.70
CA SER A 288 1.75 -17.93 10.22
C SER A 288 1.02 -18.72 9.14
N ARG A 289 0.90 -18.20 7.92
CA ARG A 289 0.36 -18.98 6.79
C ARG A 289 1.37 -20.00 6.26
N ALA A 290 2.65 -19.61 6.15
CA ALA A 290 3.68 -20.43 5.53
C ALA A 290 4.05 -21.64 6.40
N VAL A 291 4.26 -21.44 7.71
CA VAL A 291 4.56 -22.53 8.67
C VAL A 291 3.34 -23.43 8.94
N GLY A 292 2.14 -22.90 8.70
CA GLY A 292 0.89 -23.66 8.65
C GLY A 292 0.50 -24.35 9.95
N SER A 293 -0.17 -25.50 9.85
CA SER A 293 -0.76 -26.20 11.00
C SER A 293 0.26 -26.90 11.91
N LYS A 294 1.42 -27.28 11.36
CA LYS A 294 2.45 -28.07 12.05
C LYS A 294 3.65 -27.26 12.56
N GLY A 295 3.93 -26.13 11.92
CA GLY A 295 5.06 -25.26 12.28
C GLY A 295 4.67 -24.19 13.31
N SER A 296 5.61 -23.29 13.60
CA SER A 296 5.39 -22.20 14.57
C SER A 296 6.20 -20.94 14.25
N VAL A 297 5.70 -19.80 14.72
CA VAL A 297 6.41 -18.51 14.65
C VAL A 297 6.61 -17.99 16.08
N LEU A 298 7.85 -17.79 16.48
CA LEU A 298 8.17 -17.01 17.68
C LEU A 298 8.33 -15.54 17.26
N SER A 299 7.50 -14.64 17.79
CA SER A 299 7.45 -13.24 17.36
C SER A 299 7.80 -12.31 18.52
N VAL A 300 8.95 -11.62 18.41
CA VAL A 300 9.54 -10.82 19.49
C VAL A 300 9.43 -9.33 19.17
N GLU A 301 8.87 -8.55 20.09
CA GLU A 301 8.69 -7.11 19.93
C GLU A 301 9.00 -6.39 21.24
N VAL A 302 9.93 -5.44 21.21
CA VAL A 302 10.40 -4.72 22.40
C VAL A 302 9.35 -3.73 22.92
N ARG A 303 8.48 -3.21 22.04
CA ARG A 303 7.45 -2.23 22.40
C ARG A 303 6.11 -2.85 22.77
N GLU A 304 5.65 -2.64 24.00
CA GLU A 304 4.36 -3.16 24.49
C GLU A 304 3.15 -2.73 23.63
N ASP A 305 3.15 -1.49 23.13
CA ASP A 305 2.05 -0.95 22.30
C ASP A 305 1.98 -1.60 20.91
N HIS A 306 3.15 -1.90 20.32
CA HIS A 306 3.29 -2.69 19.10
C HIS A 306 2.92 -4.16 19.31
N HIS A 307 3.45 -4.79 20.37
CA HIS A 307 3.15 -6.17 20.75
C HIS A 307 1.63 -6.36 20.91
N THR A 308 0.98 -5.48 21.68
CA THR A 308 -0.47 -5.48 21.88
C THR A 308 -1.23 -5.24 20.57
N ARG A 309 -0.72 -4.41 19.66
CA ARG A 309 -1.29 -4.22 18.32
C ARG A 309 -1.20 -5.50 17.48
N ALA A 310 -0.05 -6.15 17.43
CA ALA A 310 0.18 -7.38 16.67
C ALA A 310 -0.72 -8.52 17.16
N VAL A 311 -0.74 -8.79 18.48
CA VAL A 311 -1.63 -9.78 19.10
C VAL A 311 -3.11 -9.48 18.81
N SER A 312 -3.53 -8.21 18.89
CA SER A 312 -4.91 -7.80 18.62
C SER A 312 -5.31 -8.01 17.14
N ASN A 313 -4.43 -7.68 16.19
CA ASN A 313 -4.67 -7.90 14.78
C ASN A 313 -4.70 -9.40 14.43
N TYR A 314 -3.72 -10.17 14.92
CA TYR A 314 -3.66 -11.62 14.73
C TYR A 314 -4.94 -12.32 15.24
N LYS A 315 -5.36 -12.07 16.48
CA LYS A 315 -6.62 -12.61 17.04
C LYS A 315 -7.84 -12.19 16.21
N ARG A 316 -7.89 -10.95 15.72
CA ARG A 316 -8.98 -10.46 14.87
C ARG A 316 -9.01 -11.13 13.48
N TRP A 317 -7.86 -11.45 12.90
CA TRP A 317 -7.79 -12.25 11.67
C TRP A 317 -8.26 -13.68 11.91
N ARG A 318 -7.75 -14.36 12.96
CA ARG A 318 -8.17 -15.72 13.34
C ARG A 318 -9.69 -15.82 13.52
N ALA A 319 -10.29 -14.94 14.33
CA ALA A 319 -11.73 -14.91 14.57
C ALA A 319 -12.57 -14.72 13.28
N SER A 320 -12.09 -13.91 12.33
CA SER A 320 -12.75 -13.77 11.03
C SER A 320 -12.55 -14.97 10.10
N TRP A 321 -11.51 -15.78 10.31
CA TRP A 321 -11.23 -16.95 9.47
C TRP A 321 -12.08 -18.16 9.88
N SER A 322 -12.18 -18.44 11.19
CA SER A 322 -13.00 -19.55 11.71
C SER A 322 -14.45 -19.45 11.23
N VAL A 323 -15.05 -18.26 11.29
CA VAL A 323 -16.42 -18.00 10.78
C VAL A 323 -16.54 -18.21 9.27
N ARG A 324 -15.48 -17.95 8.50
CA ARG A 324 -15.52 -18.04 7.04
C ARG A 324 -15.56 -19.49 6.53
N ARG A 325 -14.80 -20.40 7.12
CA ARG A 325 -14.62 -21.77 6.58
C ARG A 325 -15.17 -22.89 7.45
N GLY A 326 -15.43 -22.65 8.74
CA GLY A 326 -15.59 -23.72 9.73
C GLY A 326 -14.26 -24.35 10.16
N GLU A 327 -13.16 -24.03 9.47
CA GLU A 327 -11.79 -24.36 9.83
C GLU A 327 -11.17 -23.19 10.61
N GLU A 328 -10.60 -23.45 11.78
CA GLU A 328 -9.81 -22.46 12.52
C GLU A 328 -8.55 -22.07 11.73
N TRP A 329 -8.11 -20.81 11.86
CA TRP A 329 -6.73 -20.46 11.51
C TRP A 329 -5.80 -21.02 12.60
N PRO A 330 -4.66 -21.68 12.27
CA PRO A 330 -3.80 -22.33 13.25
C PRO A 330 -3.26 -21.33 14.28
N ASP A 331 -3.23 -21.71 15.56
CA ASP A 331 -2.73 -20.82 16.62
C ASP A 331 -1.20 -20.92 16.80
N ASN A 332 -0.48 -20.66 15.72
CA ASN A 332 0.94 -20.98 15.58
C ASN A 332 1.90 -19.82 15.89
N VAL A 333 1.41 -18.62 16.26
CA VAL A 333 2.26 -17.46 16.59
C VAL A 333 2.35 -17.21 18.09
N GLN A 334 3.54 -17.39 18.64
CA GLN A 334 3.90 -17.04 20.03
C GLN A 334 4.45 -15.62 20.07
N PHE A 335 3.61 -14.64 20.42
CA PHE A 335 4.05 -13.25 20.63
C PHE A 335 4.66 -13.06 22.02
N HIS A 336 5.82 -12.42 22.09
CA HIS A 336 6.51 -12.07 23.33
C HIS A 336 6.92 -10.59 23.32
N ASN A 337 6.63 -9.86 24.41
CA ASN A 337 7.20 -8.54 24.63
C ASN A 337 8.57 -8.66 25.31
N ALA A 338 9.64 -8.46 24.54
CA ALA A 338 11.03 -8.54 24.99
C ALA A 338 11.97 -7.86 23.98
N ASP A 339 13.17 -7.47 24.42
CA ASP A 339 14.27 -7.12 23.51
C ASP A 339 15.00 -8.40 23.07
N LEU A 340 14.97 -8.68 21.76
CA LEU A 340 15.65 -9.82 21.16
C LEU A 340 17.16 -9.87 21.50
N CYS A 341 17.81 -8.72 21.66
CA CYS A 341 19.24 -8.63 21.98
C CYS A 341 19.59 -9.22 23.37
N THR A 342 18.59 -9.38 24.24
CA THR A 342 18.73 -9.98 25.59
C THR A 342 17.90 -11.25 25.78
N ALA A 343 17.21 -11.71 24.73
CA ALA A 343 16.21 -12.79 24.81
C ALA A 343 16.79 -14.22 24.84
N SER A 344 18.06 -14.41 25.19
CA SER A 344 18.73 -15.72 25.16
C SER A 344 18.02 -16.81 25.98
N SER A 345 17.32 -16.44 27.06
CA SER A 345 16.49 -17.35 27.86
C SER A 345 15.17 -17.76 27.18
N LEU A 346 14.63 -16.93 26.28
CA LEU A 346 13.44 -17.22 25.47
C LEU A 346 13.79 -18.10 24.26
N LEU A 347 14.99 -17.92 23.70
CA LEU A 347 15.53 -18.73 22.59
C LEU A 347 16.14 -20.06 23.06
N ALA A 348 16.53 -20.17 24.34
CA ALA A 348 17.13 -21.37 24.93
C ALA A 348 16.36 -22.66 24.58
N GLY A 349 17.07 -23.66 24.06
CA GLY A 349 16.50 -24.95 23.65
C GLY A 349 15.67 -24.93 22.35
N ARG A 350 15.53 -23.77 21.69
CA ARG A 350 14.88 -23.65 20.37
C ARG A 350 15.90 -23.65 19.25
N GLY A 351 15.49 -24.21 18.10
CA GLY A 351 16.17 -24.09 16.81
C GLY A 351 15.20 -23.53 15.76
N PHE A 352 15.70 -22.71 14.83
CA PHE A 352 14.91 -22.03 13.81
C PHE A 352 15.35 -22.40 12.39
N HIS A 353 14.35 -22.62 11.54
CA HIS A 353 14.47 -23.00 10.13
C HIS A 353 14.62 -21.77 9.23
N ALA A 354 14.16 -20.60 9.71
CA ALA A 354 14.46 -19.29 9.16
C ALA A 354 14.27 -18.19 10.22
N VAL A 355 14.82 -17.00 9.94
CA VAL A 355 14.69 -15.77 10.75
C VAL A 355 14.23 -14.61 9.87
N ALA A 356 13.28 -13.81 10.36
CA ALA A 356 12.87 -12.53 9.79
C ALA A 356 13.10 -11.38 10.79
N LEU A 357 13.88 -10.36 10.41
CA LEU A 357 14.13 -9.17 11.23
C LEU A 357 13.63 -7.90 10.53
N ASP A 358 12.70 -7.16 11.16
CA ASP A 358 12.29 -5.79 10.80
C ASP A 358 12.67 -4.86 11.96
N LEU A 359 13.97 -4.55 12.05
CA LEU A 359 14.61 -3.87 13.17
C LEU A 359 15.43 -2.66 12.70
N ILE A 360 15.57 -1.65 13.56
CA ILE A 360 16.38 -0.45 13.27
C ILE A 360 17.87 -0.82 13.14
N ASN A 361 18.38 -1.59 14.10
CA ASN A 361 19.79 -1.99 14.24
C ASN A 361 19.92 -3.54 14.31
N PRO A 362 19.61 -4.29 13.23
CA PRO A 362 19.54 -5.75 13.27
C PRO A 362 20.87 -6.42 13.65
N HIS A 363 22.01 -5.80 13.34
CA HIS A 363 23.35 -6.33 13.66
C HIS A 363 23.57 -6.54 15.17
N LEU A 364 22.84 -5.82 16.04
CA LEU A 364 22.92 -6.00 17.50
C LEU A 364 22.21 -7.27 17.98
N ALA A 365 21.19 -7.74 17.24
CA ALA A 365 20.41 -8.92 17.59
C ALA A 365 21.04 -10.22 17.07
N LEU A 366 21.80 -10.18 15.96
CA LEU A 366 22.38 -11.37 15.35
C LEU A 366 23.24 -12.24 16.30
N PRO A 367 24.11 -11.69 17.18
CA PRO A 367 24.86 -12.52 18.13
C PRO A 367 23.97 -13.35 19.09
N ALA A 368 22.75 -12.89 19.38
CA ALA A 368 21.78 -13.62 20.20
C ALA A 368 20.97 -14.65 19.39
N VAL A 369 20.79 -14.43 18.08
CA VAL A 369 19.97 -15.28 17.20
C VAL A 369 20.76 -16.42 16.56
N ILE A 370 21.95 -16.16 16.03
CA ILE A 370 22.69 -17.13 15.21
C ILE A 370 23.04 -18.45 15.92
N PRO A 371 23.28 -18.50 17.25
CA PRO A 371 23.39 -19.78 17.98
C PRO A 371 22.14 -20.68 17.93
N HIS A 372 20.99 -20.15 17.50
CA HIS A 372 19.71 -20.84 17.41
C HIS A 372 19.24 -21.06 15.95
N LEU A 373 19.98 -20.58 14.96
CA LEU A 373 19.68 -20.80 13.55
C LEU A 373 20.22 -22.17 13.11
N HIS A 374 19.43 -22.97 12.38
CA HIS A 374 19.91 -24.24 11.86
C HIS A 374 21.04 -24.04 10.82
N PRO A 375 22.01 -24.98 10.70
CA PRO A 375 23.08 -24.85 9.71
C PRO A 375 22.53 -24.78 8.27
N GLY A 376 22.78 -23.66 7.57
CA GLY A 376 22.24 -23.40 6.23
C GLY A 376 20.82 -22.83 6.19
N ALA A 377 20.21 -22.54 7.35
CA ALA A 377 18.95 -21.79 7.43
C ALA A 377 19.17 -20.28 7.22
N VAL A 378 18.13 -19.60 6.72
CA VAL A 378 18.21 -18.21 6.22
C VAL A 378 17.88 -17.18 7.30
N CYS A 379 18.62 -16.07 7.32
CA CYS A 379 18.26 -14.85 8.03
C CYS A 379 17.92 -13.72 7.03
N ALA A 380 16.62 -13.47 6.84
CA ALA A 380 16.14 -12.35 6.02
C ALA A 380 15.93 -11.09 6.87
N VAL A 381 16.45 -9.97 6.39
CA VAL A 381 16.44 -8.69 7.12
C VAL A 381 15.81 -7.60 6.24
N TYR A 382 14.78 -6.93 6.76
CA TYR A 382 14.10 -5.83 6.10
C TYR A 382 14.66 -4.50 6.61
N LEU A 383 15.17 -3.66 5.71
CA LEU A 383 15.72 -2.35 6.06
C LEU A 383 15.18 -1.26 5.15
N ALA A 384 14.95 -0.08 5.71
CA ALA A 384 14.55 1.07 4.90
C ALA A 384 15.73 1.65 4.13
N ASN A 385 16.79 2.06 4.83
CA ASN A 385 17.82 2.90 4.24
C ASN A 385 19.05 2.09 3.82
N ILE A 386 19.65 2.45 2.68
CA ILE A 386 20.92 1.87 2.22
C ILE A 386 22.07 2.10 3.22
N THR A 387 21.97 3.11 4.09
CA THR A 387 22.90 3.29 5.23
C THR A 387 22.79 2.14 6.22
N GLN A 388 21.57 1.72 6.59
CA GLN A 388 21.36 0.57 7.50
C GLN A 388 21.88 -0.74 6.88
N VAL A 389 21.82 -0.87 5.55
CA VAL A 389 22.43 -2.00 4.81
C VAL A 389 23.95 -2.00 5.03
N ILE A 390 24.60 -0.83 4.91
CA ILE A 390 26.04 -0.65 5.18
C ILE A 390 26.35 -0.93 6.66
N ASP A 391 25.58 -0.37 7.60
CA ASP A 391 25.75 -0.56 9.04
C ASP A 391 25.64 -2.04 9.44
N LEU A 392 24.76 -2.81 8.79
CA LEU A 392 24.63 -4.25 8.99
C LEU A 392 25.83 -5.02 8.41
N LEU A 393 26.28 -4.70 7.19
CA LEU A 393 27.45 -5.35 6.60
C LEU A 393 28.74 -5.04 7.38
N GLU A 394 28.90 -3.81 7.90
CA GLU A 394 30.02 -3.43 8.75
C GLU A 394 29.94 -4.10 10.13
N GLY A 395 28.73 -4.21 10.70
CA GLY A 395 28.48 -5.01 11.90
C GLY A 395 28.86 -6.48 11.73
N LEU A 396 28.58 -7.07 10.57
CA LEU A 396 28.97 -8.44 10.20
C LEU A 396 30.46 -8.59 9.85
N ARG A 397 31.12 -7.53 9.39
CA ARG A 397 32.57 -7.50 9.19
C ARG A 397 33.33 -7.42 10.52
N CYS A 398 32.73 -6.82 11.54
CA CYS A 398 33.30 -6.64 12.87
C CYS A 398 32.94 -7.76 13.86
N SER A 399 31.73 -8.32 13.79
CA SER A 399 31.33 -9.50 14.56
C SER A 399 31.62 -10.77 13.75
N SER A 400 32.47 -11.65 14.26
CA SER A 400 32.92 -12.87 13.55
C SER A 400 31.86 -13.98 13.55
N LEU A 401 30.65 -13.65 13.09
CA LEU A 401 29.51 -14.56 12.97
C LEU A 401 29.64 -15.40 11.68
N PRO A 402 29.20 -16.68 11.68
CA PRO A 402 29.23 -17.54 10.50
C PRO A 402 28.08 -17.22 9.53
N LEU A 403 28.09 -16.01 8.96
CA LEU A 403 27.08 -15.51 8.02
C LEU A 403 27.71 -15.06 6.70
N LEU A 404 27.00 -15.29 5.59
CA LEU A 404 27.40 -14.89 4.25
C LEU A 404 26.28 -14.05 3.63
N CYS A 405 26.54 -12.77 3.34
CA CYS A 405 25.56 -11.97 2.61
C CYS A 405 25.46 -12.46 1.17
N GLU A 406 24.41 -13.22 0.85
CA GLU A 406 24.18 -13.68 -0.52
C GLU A 406 23.69 -12.54 -1.42
N ARG A 407 22.66 -11.82 -0.96
CA ARG A 407 21.77 -11.04 -1.82
C ARG A 407 21.22 -9.82 -1.08
N ILE A 408 21.15 -8.71 -1.81
CA ILE A 408 20.61 -7.42 -1.40
C ILE A 408 19.68 -6.98 -2.53
N ILE A 409 18.37 -6.88 -2.28
CA ILE A 409 17.36 -6.67 -3.33
C ILE A 409 16.30 -5.61 -2.97
N GLU A 410 15.85 -4.88 -3.98
CA GLU A 410 14.62 -4.07 -3.95
C GLU A 410 13.59 -4.68 -4.91
N VAL A 411 12.31 -4.71 -4.51
CA VAL A 411 11.22 -5.29 -5.32
C VAL A 411 10.26 -4.19 -5.81
N PRO A 412 10.47 -3.64 -7.02
CA PRO A 412 9.54 -2.69 -7.62
C PRO A 412 8.32 -3.41 -8.23
N VAL A 413 7.12 -3.09 -7.74
CA VAL A 413 5.85 -3.50 -8.35
C VAL A 413 5.25 -2.32 -9.10
N ARG A 414 4.82 -2.54 -10.35
CA ARG A 414 4.22 -1.51 -11.22
C ARG A 414 2.87 -1.97 -11.74
N GLU A 415 1.80 -1.27 -11.38
CA GLU A 415 0.46 -1.57 -11.89
C GLU A 415 0.30 -1.10 -13.34
N TRP A 416 -0.39 -1.89 -14.16
CA TRP A 416 -0.68 -1.57 -15.56
C TRP A 416 -2.18 -1.42 -15.79
N LEU A 417 -2.55 -0.29 -16.41
CA LEU A 417 -3.87 -0.10 -17.00
C LEU A 417 -3.86 -0.72 -18.40
N VAL A 418 -4.46 -1.91 -18.53
CA VAL A 418 -4.75 -2.55 -19.81
C VAL A 418 -6.23 -2.39 -20.11
N ALA A 419 -6.55 -1.92 -21.32
CA ALA A 419 -7.90 -1.52 -21.71
C ALA A 419 -8.13 -1.71 -23.22
N PRO A 420 -9.32 -2.14 -23.67
CA PRO A 420 -9.69 -1.99 -25.08
C PRO A 420 -9.67 -0.51 -25.46
N ALA A 421 -9.19 -0.21 -26.67
CA ALA A 421 -9.15 1.14 -27.21
C ALA A 421 -10.57 1.62 -27.55
N LEU A 422 -10.89 2.84 -27.15
CA LEU A 422 -12.18 3.49 -27.39
C LEU A 422 -11.98 4.78 -28.20
N LYS A 423 -12.88 5.00 -29.14
CA LYS A 423 -13.08 6.27 -29.86
C LYS A 423 -13.70 7.32 -28.90
N LYS A 424 -13.76 8.58 -29.32
CA LYS A 424 -14.30 9.70 -28.51
C LYS A 424 -15.80 9.56 -28.19
N ASP A 425 -16.54 8.86 -29.04
CA ASP A 425 -17.97 8.51 -28.89
C ASP A 425 -18.22 7.36 -27.89
N GLY A 426 -17.16 6.67 -27.44
CA GLY A 426 -17.24 5.50 -26.58
C GLY A 426 -17.34 4.16 -27.32
N ARG A 427 -17.44 4.13 -28.66
CA ARG A 427 -17.37 2.89 -29.45
C ARG A 427 -15.94 2.33 -29.42
N TYR A 428 -15.80 1.02 -29.62
CA TYR A 428 -14.48 0.40 -29.77
C TYR A 428 -13.75 0.91 -31.02
N CYS A 429 -12.42 1.01 -30.94
CA CYS A 429 -11.60 1.05 -32.14
C CYS A 429 -11.59 -0.35 -32.77
N THR A 430 -11.66 -0.42 -34.10
CA THR A 430 -11.40 -1.65 -34.86
C THR A 430 -9.94 -1.67 -35.31
N ARG A 431 -9.33 -2.85 -35.31
CA ARG A 431 -7.98 -3.08 -35.84
C ARG A 431 -8.02 -3.10 -37.36
N SER A 432 -7.81 -1.94 -37.99
CA SER A 432 -7.54 -1.89 -39.42
C SER A 432 -6.32 -2.77 -39.74
N THR A 433 -6.46 -3.67 -40.70
CA THR A 433 -5.32 -4.30 -41.36
C THR A 433 -4.50 -3.20 -42.06
N PRO A 434 -3.16 -3.22 -42.01
CA PRO A 434 -2.38 -2.30 -42.81
C PRO A 434 -2.71 -2.56 -44.28
N ILE A 435 -3.21 -1.52 -44.97
CA ILE A 435 -3.42 -1.56 -46.41
C ILE A 435 -2.02 -1.72 -47.02
N LEU A 436 -1.84 -2.77 -47.82
CA LEU A 436 -0.69 -2.87 -48.71
C LEU A 436 -0.95 -1.87 -49.85
N ASP A 437 -0.11 -0.85 -49.97
CA ASP A 437 -0.25 0.19 -51.00
C ASP A 437 -0.34 -0.44 -52.40
N GLY A 438 -1.53 -0.42 -53.01
CA GLY A 438 -1.73 -1.21 -54.23
C GLY A 438 -3.12 -1.34 -54.82
N GLU A 439 -4.16 -0.59 -54.39
CA GLU A 439 -5.37 -0.43 -55.23
C GLU A 439 -6.17 0.84 -54.89
N LEU A 440 -6.61 1.57 -55.91
CA LEU A 440 -7.37 2.81 -55.81
C LEU A 440 -8.87 2.53 -55.66
N ARG A 441 -9.48 3.04 -54.58
CA ARG A 441 -10.94 3.25 -54.44
C ARG A 441 -11.11 4.56 -53.66
N GLN A 442 -11.30 5.70 -54.30
CA GLN A 442 -12.52 6.14 -55.02
C GLN A 442 -13.67 6.32 -54.01
N ASP A 443 -13.93 7.58 -53.66
CA ASP A 443 -14.98 7.98 -52.74
C ASP A 443 -16.36 7.76 -53.39
N ASP A 444 -17.22 7.00 -52.72
CA ASP A 444 -18.67 7.02 -52.94
C ASP A 444 -19.35 7.28 -51.59
N ALA A 445 -20.24 8.27 -51.54
CA ALA A 445 -20.91 8.71 -50.33
C ALA A 445 -22.32 8.10 -50.24
N SER A 446 -22.54 7.25 -49.24
CA SER A 446 -23.87 6.77 -48.83
C SER A 446 -24.05 7.00 -47.33
N ASP A 447 -24.85 8.01 -46.98
CA ASP A 447 -25.12 8.42 -45.60
C ASP A 447 -26.53 7.94 -45.20
N GLU A 448 -26.61 6.75 -44.59
CA GLU A 448 -27.85 6.16 -44.06
C GLU A 448 -27.65 5.76 -42.58
N PRO A 449 -28.47 6.26 -41.64
CA PRO A 449 -28.24 6.09 -40.21
C PRO A 449 -28.93 4.82 -39.67
N ASP A 450 -28.61 3.66 -40.23
CA ASP A 450 -29.15 2.37 -39.77
C ASP A 450 -28.79 2.12 -38.30
N ARG A 451 -29.84 2.05 -37.46
CA ARG A 451 -29.73 1.81 -36.01
C ARG A 451 -29.77 0.31 -35.69
N GLU A 452 -28.91 -0.46 -36.33
CA GLU A 452 -28.58 -1.79 -35.80
C GLU A 452 -27.66 -1.63 -34.58
N GLU A 453 -27.87 -2.45 -33.55
CA GLU A 453 -26.94 -2.55 -32.44
C GLU A 453 -25.68 -3.31 -32.91
N ASP A 454 -24.66 -2.55 -33.34
CA ASP A 454 -23.31 -3.02 -33.72
C ASP A 454 -22.91 -4.26 -32.88
N PRO A 455 -22.85 -5.47 -33.46
CA PRO A 455 -22.63 -6.69 -32.69
C PRO A 455 -21.26 -6.66 -32.01
N ASP A 456 -21.24 -7.03 -30.73
CA ASP A 456 -20.08 -6.89 -29.84
C ASP A 456 -18.81 -7.47 -30.50
N PRO A 457 -17.76 -6.67 -30.73
CA PRO A 457 -16.78 -6.93 -31.78
C PRO A 457 -15.95 -8.21 -31.52
N GLY A 458 -15.87 -9.04 -32.56
CA GLY A 458 -15.31 -10.40 -32.49
C GLY A 458 -13.90 -10.47 -31.90
N PHE A 459 -13.59 -11.61 -31.26
CA PHE A 459 -12.33 -11.80 -30.53
C PHE A 459 -11.09 -11.42 -31.36
N GLY A 460 -10.25 -10.54 -30.80
CA GLY A 460 -9.01 -10.06 -31.45
C GLY A 460 -9.16 -8.88 -32.42
N THR A 461 -10.38 -8.43 -32.72
CA THR A 461 -10.63 -7.27 -33.61
C THR A 461 -10.44 -5.91 -32.92
N VAL A 462 -10.63 -5.82 -31.60
CA VAL A 462 -10.41 -4.60 -30.82
C VAL A 462 -8.93 -4.52 -30.41
N PRO A 463 -8.19 -3.44 -30.75
CA PRO A 463 -6.84 -3.22 -30.25
C PRO A 463 -6.88 -2.75 -28.78
N TYR A 464 -5.90 -3.17 -27.98
CA TYR A 464 -5.80 -2.80 -26.57
C TYR A 464 -4.70 -1.77 -26.34
N ILE A 465 -4.99 -0.79 -25.49
CA ILE A 465 -4.03 0.16 -24.93
C ILE A 465 -3.52 -0.43 -23.62
N ALA A 466 -2.20 -0.62 -23.52
CA ALA A 466 -1.52 -0.99 -22.28
C ALA A 466 -0.56 0.13 -21.88
N ARG A 467 -0.69 0.63 -20.65
CA ARG A 467 0.24 1.62 -20.06
C ARG A 467 0.34 1.44 -18.56
N PRO A 468 1.40 1.93 -17.89
CA PRO A 468 1.41 2.05 -16.44
C PRO A 468 0.17 2.80 -15.93
N HIS A 469 -0.42 2.32 -14.83
CA HIS A 469 -1.52 3.01 -14.16
C HIS A 469 -1.05 4.42 -13.71
N PRO A 470 -1.86 5.49 -13.87
CA PRO A 470 -1.41 6.86 -13.58
C PRO A 470 -1.15 7.09 -12.09
N GLU A 471 -1.84 6.37 -11.22
CA GLU A 471 -1.52 6.26 -9.80
C GLU A 471 -0.68 5.00 -9.62
N GLN A 472 0.59 5.15 -9.24
CA GLN A 472 1.42 4.04 -8.76
C GLN A 472 1.52 4.16 -7.24
N MET A 473 1.52 3.03 -6.52
CA MET A 473 2.01 3.06 -5.14
C MET A 473 3.50 3.41 -5.19
N SER A 474 3.89 4.43 -4.40
CA SER A 474 5.28 4.86 -4.30
C SER A 474 6.17 3.73 -3.77
N HIS A 475 7.48 3.82 -4.01
CA HIS A 475 8.45 2.95 -3.36
C HIS A 475 8.16 2.86 -1.85
N THR A 476 7.94 1.64 -1.33
CA THR A 476 8.67 1.27 -0.11
C THR A 476 10.13 1.29 -0.52
N GLY A 477 10.79 2.43 -0.32
CA GLY A 477 12.22 2.60 -0.54
C GLY A 477 12.93 1.86 0.57
N GLN A 478 12.92 0.53 0.45
CA GLN A 478 13.29 -0.44 1.48
C GLN A 478 13.92 -1.64 0.77
N THR A 479 15.09 -2.04 1.25
CA THR A 479 15.91 -3.11 0.68
C THR A 479 15.81 -4.33 1.59
N SER A 480 15.53 -5.50 1.01
CA SER A 480 15.57 -6.77 1.72
C SER A 480 16.95 -7.41 1.53
N ILE A 481 17.59 -7.83 2.62
CA ILE A 481 18.88 -8.53 2.61
C ILE A 481 18.68 -9.98 3.06
N HIS A 482 19.48 -10.88 2.53
CA HIS A 482 19.56 -12.29 2.91
C HIS A 482 20.97 -12.63 3.37
N PHE A 483 21.06 -13.36 4.48
CA PHE A 483 22.25 -14.07 4.95
C PHE A 483 21.93 -15.56 5.11
#